data_AF-A0A7C1XVD2-F1
#
_entry.id   AF-A0A7C1XVD2-F1
#
_cell.length_a   1.000
_cell.length_b   1.000
_cell.length_c   1.000
_cell.angle_alpha   90.00
_cell.angle_beta   90.00
_cell.angle_gamma   90.00
#
_symmetry.space_group_name_H-M   'P 1'
#
loop_
_entity.id
_entity.type
_entity.pdbx_description
1 polymer ?
#
loop_
_entity_poly.entity_id
_entity_poly.type
_entity_poly.pdbx_seq_one_letter_code
_entity_poly.pdbx_strand_id
1 'polypeptide(L)'
;MNTANIVQKLWNYCNVLRDDGMSYGDYVEQLTYLLFLKMADERSRPPWNQKSPVPVKYSWQSLIKKDGDALFDHYRHTLESLGKQKGLLGLIFNKAQNKFQDPAKLRRLIVDLIDKENWSAMSADVKGDAYEGLLEKNAQDTKSGAGQYFTPRPLIQGIVDVMTPKPGETVCDPA
;
A
#
# COMPACT_ATOMS: atom_id res chain seq x y z
N MET A 1 15.22 0.48 12.57
CA MET A 1 15.06 -0.74 11.73
C MET A 1 15.62 -0.43 10.36
N ASN A 2 16.39 -1.33 9.74
CA ASN A 2 16.93 -1.10 8.39
C ASN A 2 15.82 -1.35 7.34
N THR A 3 15.67 -0.47 6.34
CA THR A 3 14.70 -0.54 5.23
C THR A 3 14.65 -1.93 4.60
N ALA A 4 15.82 -2.55 4.41
CA ALA A 4 15.95 -3.88 3.83
C ALA A 4 15.14 -4.96 4.58
N ASN A 5 15.02 -4.85 5.90
CA ASN A 5 14.29 -5.83 6.71
C ASN A 5 12.78 -5.74 6.49
N ILE A 6 12.23 -4.53 6.31
CA ILE A 6 10.80 -4.33 6.08
C ILE A 6 10.43 -4.82 4.68
N VAL A 7 11.23 -4.47 3.67
CA VAL A 7 11.04 -4.96 2.29
C VAL A 7 11.07 -6.47 2.25
N GLN A 8 12.03 -7.10 2.94
CA GLN A 8 12.12 -8.54 2.99
C GLN A 8 10.90 -9.18 3.66
N LYS A 9 10.39 -8.59 4.76
CA LYS A 9 9.16 -9.07 5.41
C LYS A 9 7.94 -8.96 4.48
N LEU A 10 7.74 -7.80 3.85
CA LEU A 10 6.66 -7.58 2.89
C LEU A 10 6.75 -8.55 1.70
N TRP A 11 7.95 -8.79 1.21
CA TRP A 11 8.18 -9.70 0.09
C TRP A 11 7.95 -11.17 0.46
N ASN A 12 8.40 -11.60 1.64
CA ASN A 12 8.11 -12.95 2.15
C ASN A 12 6.61 -13.19 2.26
N TYR A 13 5.84 -12.18 2.66
CA TYR A 13 4.38 -12.28 2.74
C TYR A 13 3.71 -12.34 1.37
N CYS A 14 4.24 -11.56 0.42
CA CYS A 14 3.79 -11.63 -0.98
C CYS A 14 3.89 -13.05 -1.53
N ASN A 15 4.98 -13.77 -1.25
CA ASN A 15 5.15 -15.15 -1.71
C ASN A 15 4.06 -16.08 -1.14
N VAL A 16 3.74 -15.94 0.15
CA VAL A 16 2.69 -16.74 0.82
C VAL A 16 1.29 -16.49 0.24
N LEU A 17 1.02 -15.28 -0.22
CA LEU A 17 -0.26 -14.92 -0.87
C LEU A 17 -0.30 -15.30 -2.34
N ARG A 18 0.84 -15.29 -3.02
CA ARG A 18 0.96 -15.76 -4.41
C ARG A 18 0.62 -17.24 -4.52
N ASP A 19 1.05 -18.05 -3.54
CA ASP A 19 0.72 -19.47 -3.49
C ASP A 19 -0.80 -19.73 -3.32
N ASP A 20 -1.57 -18.72 -2.90
CA ASP A 20 -3.04 -18.74 -2.82
C ASP A 20 -3.74 -18.14 -4.04
N GLY A 21 -2.98 -17.84 -5.10
CA GLY A 21 -3.51 -17.30 -6.35
C GLY A 21 -3.70 -15.79 -6.37
N MET A 22 -3.22 -15.05 -5.36
CA MET A 22 -3.17 -13.58 -5.42
C MET A 22 -2.04 -13.15 -6.37
N SER A 23 -2.36 -12.31 -7.37
CA SER A 23 -1.32 -11.73 -8.22
C SER A 23 -0.48 -10.72 -7.42
N TYR A 24 0.75 -10.45 -7.85
CA TYR A 24 1.56 -9.41 -7.23
C TYR A 24 0.90 -8.02 -7.31
N GLY A 25 0.23 -7.71 -8.43
CA GLY A 25 -0.49 -6.46 -8.60
C GLY A 25 -1.60 -6.33 -7.56
N ASP A 26 -2.40 -7.40 -7.38
CA ASP A 26 -3.41 -7.45 -6.33
C ASP A 26 -2.78 -7.29 -4.94
N TYR A 27 -1.64 -7.94 -4.67
CA TYR A 27 -0.96 -7.81 -3.38
C TYR A 27 -0.53 -6.37 -3.09
N VAL A 28 0.10 -5.70 -4.06
CA VAL A 28 0.55 -4.30 -3.93
C VAL A 28 -0.65 -3.38 -3.73
N GLU A 29 -1.75 -3.61 -4.45
CA GLU A 29 -3.00 -2.87 -4.29
C GLU A 29 -3.57 -3.04 -2.86
N GLN A 30 -3.71 -4.28 -2.39
CA GLN A 30 -4.20 -4.57 -1.04
C GLN A 30 -3.30 -3.97 0.05
N LEU A 31 -1.99 -4.07 -0.12
CA LEU A 31 -1.01 -3.49 0.79
C LEU A 31 -1.17 -1.96 0.85
N THR A 32 -1.39 -1.31 -0.30
CA THR A 32 -1.59 0.14 -0.40
C THR A 32 -2.81 0.59 0.41
N TYR A 33 -3.93 -0.12 0.29
CA TYR A 33 -5.14 0.17 1.07
C TYR A 33 -4.90 0.06 2.58
N LEU A 34 -4.27 -1.03 3.01
CA LEU A 34 -4.02 -1.28 4.43
C LEU A 34 -3.01 -0.28 5.02
N LEU A 35 -1.93 0.03 4.28
CA LEU A 35 -0.95 1.03 4.71
C LEU A 35 -1.55 2.42 4.82
N PHE A 36 -2.43 2.81 3.88
CA PHE A 36 -3.15 4.07 3.98
C PHE A 36 -3.98 4.15 5.27
N LEU A 37 -4.75 3.09 5.56
CA LEU A 37 -5.58 3.02 6.78
C LEU A 37 -4.71 3.07 8.06
N LYS A 38 -3.59 2.35 8.07
CA LYS A 38 -2.64 2.36 9.20
C LYS A 38 -2.04 3.75 9.42
N MET A 39 -1.55 4.38 8.36
CA MET A 39 -0.92 5.70 8.45
C MET A 39 -1.93 6.78 8.85
N ALA A 40 -3.18 6.69 8.37
CA ALA A 40 -4.25 7.58 8.81
C ALA A 40 -4.55 7.44 10.32
N ASP A 41 -4.55 6.20 10.84
CA ASP A 41 -4.72 5.94 12.29
C ASP A 41 -3.52 6.43 13.10
N GLU A 42 -2.29 6.19 12.66
CA GLU A 42 -1.07 6.67 13.34
C GLU A 42 -1.01 8.20 13.41
N ARG A 43 -1.29 8.89 12.30
CA ARG A 43 -1.31 10.36 12.26
C ARG A 43 -2.44 10.96 13.08
N SER A 44 -3.50 10.20 13.35
CA SER A 44 -4.59 10.66 14.22
C SER A 44 -4.23 10.67 15.71
N ARG A 45 -3.09 10.09 16.07
CA ARG A 45 -2.61 9.96 17.45
C ARG A 45 -1.41 10.88 17.71
N PRO A 46 -1.01 11.06 18.98
CA PRO A 46 0.24 11.70 19.30
C PRO A 46 1.42 11.05 18.57
N PRO A 47 2.39 11.85 18.08
CA PRO A 47 2.55 13.29 18.26
C PRO A 47 1.75 14.19 17.30
N TRP A 48 1.16 13.65 16.23
CA TRP A 48 0.58 14.46 15.14
C TRP A 48 -0.83 14.97 15.42
N ASN A 49 -1.68 14.16 16.06
CA ASN A 49 -3.08 14.50 16.40
C ASN A 49 -3.89 15.07 15.22
N GLN A 50 -3.64 14.58 14.01
CA GLN A 50 -4.32 15.04 12.80
C GLN A 50 -5.75 14.48 12.73
N LYS A 51 -6.67 15.24 12.13
CA LYS A 51 -8.01 14.71 11.87
C LYS A 51 -7.92 13.58 10.84
N SER A 52 -8.30 12.36 11.25
CA SER A 52 -8.35 11.24 10.30
C SER A 52 -9.41 11.49 9.22
N PRO A 53 -9.08 11.29 7.93
CA PRO A 53 -10.08 11.34 6.87
C PRO A 53 -11.00 10.11 6.91
N VAL A 54 -10.58 9.02 7.55
CA VAL A 54 -11.29 7.75 7.58
C VAL A 54 -12.39 7.78 8.67
N PRO A 55 -13.66 7.46 8.34
CA PRO A 55 -14.72 7.35 9.34
C PRO A 55 -14.40 6.32 10.43
N VAL A 56 -14.77 6.61 11.68
CA VAL A 56 -14.45 5.75 12.86
C VAL A 56 -14.90 4.29 12.66
N LYS A 57 -16.06 4.09 12.02
CA LYS A 57 -16.61 2.75 11.69
C LYS A 57 -15.65 1.90 10.85
N TYR A 58 -14.84 2.53 10.01
CA TYR A 58 -13.91 1.88 9.07
C TYR A 58 -12.44 2.20 9.39
N SER A 59 -12.17 2.62 10.63
CA SER A 59 -10.81 2.94 11.10
C SER A 59 -9.93 1.68 11.18
N TRP A 60 -8.60 1.86 11.20
CA TRP A 60 -7.67 0.76 11.44
C TRP A 60 -8.01 -0.04 12.70
N GLN A 61 -8.40 0.66 13.77
CA GLN A 61 -8.82 0.03 15.02
C GLN A 61 -10.07 -0.83 14.91
N SER A 62 -10.98 -0.52 13.98
CA SER A 62 -12.15 -1.34 13.72
C SER A 62 -11.77 -2.66 13.01
N LEU A 63 -10.72 -2.65 12.18
CA LEU A 63 -10.22 -3.83 11.47
C LEU A 63 -9.51 -4.81 12.41
N ILE A 64 -8.55 -4.34 13.22
CA ILE A 64 -7.74 -5.23 14.08
C ILE A 64 -8.54 -5.92 15.19
N LYS A 65 -9.75 -5.43 15.49
CA LYS A 65 -10.68 -6.00 16.47
C LYS A 65 -11.57 -7.11 15.89
N LYS A 66 -11.43 -7.43 14.60
CA LYS A 66 -12.23 -8.44 13.90
C LYS A 66 -11.34 -9.62 13.50
N ASP A 67 -11.97 -10.77 13.37
CA ASP A 67 -11.34 -12.05 13.06
C ASP A 67 -12.24 -12.88 12.14
N GLY A 68 -11.66 -13.83 11.41
CA GLY A 68 -12.39 -14.75 10.52
C GLY A 68 -13.28 -14.03 9.50
N ASP A 69 -14.47 -14.60 9.25
CA ASP A 69 -15.44 -14.06 8.29
C ASP A 69 -15.84 -12.62 8.61
N ALA A 70 -15.95 -12.27 9.89
CA ALA A 70 -16.29 -10.93 10.33
C ALA A 70 -15.21 -9.91 9.91
N LEU A 71 -13.94 -10.29 9.89
CA LEU A 71 -12.86 -9.44 9.36
C LEU A 71 -13.00 -9.26 7.85
N PHE A 72 -13.28 -10.33 7.12
CA PHE A 72 -13.45 -10.30 5.67
C PHE A 72 -14.59 -9.38 5.24
N ASP A 73 -15.77 -9.55 5.86
CA ASP A 73 -16.92 -8.70 5.60
C ASP A 73 -16.65 -7.25 5.98
N HIS A 74 -15.97 -7.02 7.11
CA HIS A 74 -15.65 -5.67 7.55
C HIS A 74 -14.66 -4.98 6.61
N TYR A 75 -13.64 -5.71 6.13
CA TYR A 75 -12.68 -5.19 5.18
C TYR A 75 -13.34 -4.90 3.82
N ARG A 76 -14.18 -5.81 3.31
CA ARG A 76 -14.96 -5.58 2.09
C ARG A 76 -15.81 -4.32 2.18
N HIS A 77 -16.60 -4.17 3.25
CA HIS A 77 -17.44 -2.98 3.44
C HIS A 77 -16.62 -1.70 3.66
N THR A 78 -15.43 -1.81 4.25
CA THR A 78 -14.49 -0.69 4.39
C THR A 78 -14.06 -0.19 3.00
N LEU A 79 -13.56 -1.07 2.13
CA LEU A 79 -13.14 -0.72 0.77
C LEU A 79 -14.30 -0.09 -0.02
N GLU A 80 -15.47 -0.73 -0.02
CA GLU A 80 -16.66 -0.25 -0.73
C GLU A 80 -17.13 1.13 -0.22
N SER A 81 -17.09 1.35 1.10
CA SER A 81 -17.57 2.60 1.71
C SER A 81 -16.60 3.76 1.49
N LEU A 82 -15.30 3.48 1.53
CA LEU A 82 -14.26 4.49 1.26
C LEU A 82 -14.20 4.85 -0.22
N GLY A 83 -14.39 3.89 -1.13
CA GLY A 83 -14.48 4.15 -2.57
C GLY A 83 -15.66 5.02 -2.99
N LYS A 84 -16.71 5.09 -2.17
CA LYS A 84 -17.88 5.98 -2.38
C LYS A 84 -17.68 7.39 -1.84
N GLN A 85 -16.58 7.67 -1.13
CA GLN A 85 -16.30 9.00 -0.61
C GLN A 85 -15.86 9.96 -1.74
N LYS A 86 -15.95 11.27 -1.48
CA LYS A 86 -15.39 12.29 -2.37
C LYS A 86 -13.93 12.58 -2.03
N GLY A 87 -13.21 13.22 -2.97
CA GLY A 87 -11.83 13.64 -2.76
C GLY A 87 -10.85 12.47 -2.69
N LEU A 88 -9.80 12.61 -1.86
CA LEU A 88 -8.68 11.68 -1.79
C LEU A 88 -9.09 10.23 -1.50
N LEU A 89 -10.06 10.02 -0.61
CA LEU A 89 -10.53 8.66 -0.28
C LEU A 89 -11.20 7.99 -1.49
N GLY A 90 -12.08 8.71 -2.19
CA GLY A 90 -12.71 8.21 -3.40
C GLY A 90 -11.70 7.89 -4.49
N LEU A 91 -10.63 8.69 -4.62
CA LEU A 91 -9.56 8.46 -5.59
C LEU A 91 -8.78 7.17 -5.26
N ILE A 92 -8.36 7.00 -4.01
CA ILE A 92 -7.54 5.85 -3.58
C ILE A 92 -8.34 4.55 -3.62
N PHE A 93 -9.58 4.57 -3.11
CA PHE A 93 -10.40 3.37 -2.95
C PHE A 93 -11.40 3.17 -4.09
N ASN A 94 -11.23 3.88 -5.21
CA ASN A 94 -12.16 3.79 -6.34
C ASN A 94 -12.25 2.35 -6.84
N LYS A 95 -13.46 1.76 -6.80
CA LYS A 95 -13.70 0.35 -7.17
C LYS A 95 -12.78 -0.66 -6.46
N ALA A 96 -12.27 -0.31 -5.29
CA ALA A 96 -11.44 -1.20 -4.48
C ALA A 96 -12.20 -2.48 -4.12
N GLN A 97 -11.52 -3.61 -4.23
CA GLN A 97 -12.08 -4.93 -3.90
C GLN A 97 -11.13 -5.70 -2.99
N ASN A 98 -11.71 -6.53 -2.12
CA ASN A 98 -10.92 -7.50 -1.37
C ASN A 98 -10.47 -8.63 -2.33
N LYS A 99 -9.17 -8.90 -2.37
CA LYS A 99 -8.58 -9.97 -3.18
C LYS A 99 -8.10 -11.17 -2.34
N PHE A 100 -8.17 -11.08 -1.01
CA PHE A 100 -7.81 -12.20 -0.13
C PHE A 100 -8.85 -13.31 -0.23
N GLN A 101 -8.36 -14.55 -0.28
CA GLN A 101 -9.19 -15.77 -0.23
C GLN A 101 -9.27 -16.36 1.19
N ASP A 102 -8.24 -16.15 2.00
CA ASP A 102 -8.13 -16.68 3.37
C ASP A 102 -8.17 -15.56 4.43
N PRO A 103 -9.18 -15.54 5.32
CA PRO A 103 -9.27 -14.63 6.46
C PRO A 103 -8.06 -14.64 7.40
N ALA A 104 -7.46 -15.80 7.63
CA ALA A 104 -6.28 -15.92 8.48
C ALA A 104 -5.08 -15.19 7.86
N LYS A 105 -4.94 -15.23 6.53
CA LYS A 105 -3.87 -14.51 5.83
C LYS A 105 -4.10 -13.02 5.78
N LEU A 106 -5.34 -12.55 5.64
CA LEU A 106 -5.62 -11.12 5.82
C LEU A 106 -5.27 -10.68 7.25
N ARG A 107 -5.72 -11.45 8.26
CA ARG A 107 -5.47 -11.13 9.67
C ARG A 107 -4.00 -11.06 9.99
N ARG A 108 -3.22 -12.02 9.51
CA ARG A 108 -1.76 -12.07 9.71
C ARG A 108 -1.06 -10.91 9.01
N LEU A 109 -1.49 -10.49 7.81
CA LEU A 109 -0.94 -9.29 7.18
C LEU A 109 -1.22 -8.03 8.03
N ILE A 110 -2.47 -7.87 8.44
CA ILE A 110 -2.90 -6.69 9.21
C ILE A 110 -2.16 -6.62 10.54
N VAL A 111 -2.22 -7.69 11.35
CA VAL A 111 -1.78 -7.61 12.75
C VAL A 111 -0.34 -8.06 12.95
N ASP A 112 0.15 -9.06 12.21
CA ASP A 112 1.50 -9.54 12.42
C ASP A 112 2.56 -8.76 11.64
N LEU A 113 2.16 -8.02 10.61
CA LEU A 113 3.09 -7.29 9.75
C LEU A 113 2.86 -5.78 9.81
N ILE A 114 1.67 -5.30 9.46
CA ILE A 114 1.43 -3.86 9.33
C ILE A 114 1.28 -3.20 10.71
N ASP A 115 0.53 -3.80 11.63
CA ASP A 115 0.24 -3.20 12.93
C ASP A 115 1.46 -3.08 13.85
N LYS A 116 2.42 -4.01 13.72
CA LYS A 116 3.64 -4.05 14.54
C LYS A 116 4.68 -2.98 14.19
N GLU A 117 4.52 -2.30 13.07
CA GLU A 117 5.46 -1.31 12.59
C GLU A 117 4.86 0.10 12.69
N ASN A 118 5.70 1.11 12.95
CA ASN A 118 5.30 2.52 12.93
C ASN A 118 5.65 3.13 11.58
N TRP A 119 4.71 3.08 10.64
CA TRP A 119 4.94 3.50 9.27
C TRP A 119 5.09 5.01 9.18
N SER A 120 4.33 5.79 9.94
CA SER A 120 4.38 7.25 9.90
C SER A 120 5.72 7.81 10.37
N ALA A 121 6.41 7.14 11.29
CA ALA A 121 7.74 7.52 11.77
C ALA A 121 8.88 7.19 10.80
N MET A 122 8.68 6.32 9.81
CA MET A 122 9.69 6.06 8.78
C MET A 122 9.82 7.29 7.86
N SER A 123 11.03 7.54 7.33
CA SER A 123 11.21 8.62 6.35
C SER A 123 10.42 8.33 5.08
N ALA A 124 10.12 9.38 4.31
CA ALA A 124 9.44 9.24 3.03
C ALA A 124 10.24 8.35 2.08
N ASP A 125 11.57 8.52 2.06
CA ASP A 125 12.49 7.72 1.24
C ASP A 125 12.39 6.24 1.58
N VAL A 126 12.39 5.87 2.87
CA VAL A 126 12.28 4.47 3.30
C VAL A 126 10.97 3.82 2.85
N LYS A 127 9.87 4.57 2.83
CA LYS A 127 8.57 4.06 2.35
C LYS A 127 8.56 3.95 0.83
N GLY A 128 9.10 4.96 0.16
CA GLY A 128 9.29 4.99 -1.29
C GLY A 128 10.11 3.80 -1.74
N ASP A 129 11.33 3.65 -1.22
CA ASP A 129 12.23 2.54 -1.50
C ASP A 129 11.60 1.18 -1.21
N ALA A 130 10.82 1.07 -0.14
CA ALA A 130 10.17 -0.19 0.18
C ALA A 130 9.06 -0.56 -0.80
N TYR A 131 8.27 0.42 -1.20
CA TYR A 131 7.21 0.25 -2.20
C TYR A 131 7.79 0.02 -3.59
N GLU A 132 8.81 0.80 -3.96
CA GLU A 132 9.54 0.66 -5.21
C GLU A 132 10.26 -0.67 -5.31
N GLY A 133 10.89 -1.14 -4.24
CA GLY A 133 11.54 -2.45 -4.21
C GLY A 133 10.54 -3.60 -4.40
N LEU A 134 9.29 -3.46 -3.94
CA LEU A 134 8.23 -4.42 -4.25
C LEU A 134 7.82 -4.35 -5.72
N LEU A 135 7.66 -3.15 -6.27
CA LEU A 135 7.34 -2.94 -7.69
C LEU A 135 8.44 -3.46 -8.61
N GLU A 136 9.70 -3.17 -8.30
CA GLU A 136 10.86 -3.60 -9.08
C GLU A 136 10.98 -5.12 -9.09
N LYS A 137 10.90 -5.76 -7.92
CA LYS A 137 10.91 -7.24 -7.83
C LYS A 137 9.75 -7.85 -8.61
N ASN A 138 8.58 -7.20 -8.60
CA ASN A 138 7.45 -7.66 -9.39
C ASN A 138 7.69 -7.47 -10.90
N ALA A 139 8.21 -6.31 -11.33
CA ALA A 139 8.52 -6.01 -12.72
C ALA A 139 9.60 -6.94 -13.32
N GLN A 140 10.57 -7.35 -12.52
CA GLN A 140 11.62 -8.29 -12.92
C GLN A 140 11.12 -9.74 -13.02
N ASP A 141 9.99 -10.09 -12.41
CA ASP A 141 9.34 -11.39 -12.58
C ASP A 141 8.61 -11.40 -13.93
N THR A 142 9.29 -11.90 -14.97
CA THR A 142 8.83 -11.95 -16.37
C THR A 142 7.49 -12.66 -16.56
N LYS A 143 7.06 -13.46 -15.60
CA LYS A 143 5.76 -14.15 -15.62
C LYS A 143 4.58 -13.27 -15.21
N SER A 144 4.85 -12.14 -14.55
CA SER A 144 3.81 -11.28 -13.96
C SER A 144 3.25 -10.23 -14.92
N GLY A 145 3.93 -9.95 -16.03
CA GLY A 145 3.56 -8.87 -16.97
C GLY A 145 3.71 -7.45 -16.40
N ALA A 146 4.16 -7.29 -15.15
CA ALA A 146 4.23 -6.00 -14.46
C ALA A 146 5.34 -5.07 -14.99
N GLY A 147 6.30 -5.59 -15.75
CA GLY A 147 7.37 -4.81 -16.38
C GLY A 147 6.87 -3.71 -17.33
N GLN A 148 5.62 -3.78 -17.80
CA GLN A 148 5.01 -2.75 -18.64
C GLN A 148 4.72 -1.43 -17.89
N TYR A 149 4.64 -1.47 -16.56
CA TYR A 149 4.35 -0.30 -15.70
C TYR A 149 5.59 0.23 -14.99
N PHE A 150 6.78 -0.29 -15.31
CA PHE A 150 8.01 0.04 -14.62
C PHE A 150 9.07 0.59 -15.59
N THR A 151 9.66 1.72 -15.23
CA THR A 151 10.82 2.29 -15.92
C THR A 151 12.02 2.27 -14.98
N PRO A 152 13.19 1.70 -15.37
CA PRO A 152 14.37 1.64 -14.51
C PRO A 152 14.82 3.01 -14.00
N ARG A 153 15.17 3.10 -12.70
CA ARG A 153 15.61 4.36 -12.07
C ARG A 153 16.82 5.02 -12.75
N PRO A 154 17.86 4.27 -13.18
CA PRO A 154 18.96 4.89 -13.92
C PRO A 154 18.52 5.57 -15.22
N LEU A 155 17.47 5.03 -15.88
CA LEU A 155 16.92 5.61 -17.10
C LEU A 155 16.10 6.87 -16.79
N ILE A 156 15.23 6.83 -15.76
CA ILE A 156 14.48 8.00 -15.30
C ILE A 156 15.45 9.13 -14.92
N GLN A 157 16.50 8.82 -14.15
CA GLN A 157 17.50 9.80 -13.73
C GLN A 157 18.20 10.43 -14.94
N GLY A 158 18.64 9.62 -15.90
CA GLY A 158 19.26 10.13 -17.12
C GLY A 158 18.33 11.06 -17.92
N ILE A 159 17.03 10.75 -17.99
CA ILE A 159 16.04 11.63 -18.63
C ILE A 159 15.92 12.94 -17.86
N VAL A 160 15.75 12.90 -16.54
CA VAL A 160 15.60 14.11 -15.70
C VAL A 160 16.86 14.98 -15.76
N ASP A 161 18.05 14.37 -15.74
CA ASP A 161 19.34 15.06 -15.82
C ASP A 161 19.52 15.80 -17.15
N VAL A 162 19.02 15.25 -18.25
CA VAL A 162 19.07 15.90 -19.58
C VAL A 162 17.97 16.95 -19.72
N MET A 163 16.77 16.69 -19.21
CA MET A 163 15.63 17.61 -19.33
C MET A 163 15.78 18.83 -18.42
N THR A 164 16.47 18.71 -17.29
CA THR A 164 16.78 19.82 -16.35
C THR A 164 15.56 20.69 -15.98
N PRO A 165 14.43 20.11 -15.52
CA PRO A 165 13.23 20.88 -15.23
C PRO A 165 13.47 21.94 -14.14
N LYS A 166 12.90 23.13 -14.32
CA LYS A 166 13.09 24.29 -13.45
C LYS A 166 11.84 24.60 -12.63
N PRO A 167 11.99 25.21 -11.43
CA PRO A 167 10.84 25.68 -10.67
C PRO A 167 9.94 26.60 -11.50
N GLY A 168 8.64 26.33 -11.51
CA GLY A 168 7.64 27.07 -12.29
C GLY A 168 7.30 26.43 -13.64
N GLU A 169 8.06 25.44 -14.09
CA GLU A 169 7.71 24.65 -15.28
C GLU A 169 6.65 23.58 -14.95
N THR A 170 5.85 23.23 -15.96
CA THR A 170 4.83 22.18 -15.82
C THR A 170 5.40 20.85 -16.32
N VAL A 171 5.31 19.82 -15.49
CA VAL A 171 5.70 18.44 -15.83
C VAL A 171 4.43 17.61 -16.01
N CYS A 172 4.36 16.84 -17.09
CA CYS A 172 3.24 15.95 -17.39
C CYS A 172 3.77 14.54 -17.69
N ASP A 173 3.19 13.54 -17.05
CA ASP A 173 3.41 12.12 -17.35
C ASP A 173 2.09 11.51 -17.84
N PRO A 174 1.93 11.27 -19.16
CA PRO A 174 0.66 10.84 -19.73
C PRO A 174 0.41 9.32 -19.67
N ALA A 175 1.34 8.51 -19.14
CA ALA A 175 1.26 7.04 -19.17
C ALA A 175 1.78 6.36 -17.89
#